data_AF-A0A962JN69-F1
#
_entry.id   AF-A0A962JN69-F1
#
_cell.length_a   1.000
_cell.length_b   1.000
_cell.length_c   1.000
_cell.angle_alpha   90.00
_cell.angle_beta   90.00
_cell.angle_gamma   90.00
#
_symmetry.space_group_name_H-M   'P 1'
#
loop_
_entity.id
_entity.type
_entity.pdbx_description
1 polymer ?
#
loop_
_entity_poly.entity_id
_entity_poly.type
_entity_poly.pdbx_seq_one_letter_code
_entity_poly.pdbx_strand_id
1 'polypeptide(L)'
;MKYFVTVTLLFLMLQPVWSAGFSYRYRDNTGITHIGYSIPPQFVENGYEMLNDQGRVVEVVLPKKVLDERSKELLREAEIRHQTEMQRSKDEALLRFYSSIEDVERVRERKLLEFDNFMNIQEANILSYKKKVANLQAQAAELERTNRDIPKEILDTLKTLEEKISDAEQAIELKKKEKEQVRQAFEQDIKRLGYLLFGDEPIATQSAKSK
;
A
#
# COMPACT_ATOMS: atom_id res chain seq x y z
N MET A 1 43.32 -33.02 78.42
CA MET A 1 43.43 -34.48 78.20
C MET A 1 42.31 -34.89 77.25
N LYS A 2 42.49 -35.41 76.03
CA LYS A 2 43.63 -35.86 75.23
C LYS A 2 43.24 -35.57 73.76
N TYR A 3 44.17 -35.04 72.98
CA TYR A 3 44.04 -34.84 71.54
C TYR A 3 44.33 -36.17 70.83
N PHE A 4 43.46 -36.61 69.92
CA PHE A 4 43.78 -37.67 68.96
C PHE A 4 43.92 -37.03 67.59
N VAL A 5 45.16 -36.71 67.23
CA VAL A 5 45.55 -36.28 65.90
C VAL A 5 45.91 -37.54 65.12
N THR A 6 45.03 -37.97 64.21
CA THR A 6 45.38 -38.94 63.17
C THR A 6 45.64 -38.17 61.89
N VAL A 7 46.93 -38.05 61.56
CA VAL A 7 47.42 -37.65 60.24
C VAL A 7 47.07 -38.76 59.26
N THR A 8 46.26 -38.46 58.25
CA THR A 8 46.06 -39.38 57.13
C THR A 8 46.28 -38.65 55.81
N LEU A 9 47.16 -39.27 55.04
CA LEU A 9 47.74 -38.91 53.75
C LEU A 9 46.71 -38.47 52.69
N LEU A 10 47.05 -37.39 52.00
CA LEU A 10 46.40 -36.86 50.80
C LEU A 10 46.43 -37.90 49.66
N PHE A 11 45.27 -38.37 49.19
CA PHE A 11 45.11 -39.11 47.94
C PHE A 11 44.31 -38.24 46.96
N LEU A 12 45.00 -37.60 46.02
CA LEU A 12 44.39 -36.75 45.00
C LEU A 12 43.76 -37.66 43.93
N MET A 13 42.45 -37.89 44.07
CA MET A 13 41.63 -38.57 43.06
C MET A 13 41.36 -37.62 41.88
N LEU A 14 41.98 -37.86 40.73
CA LEU A 14 41.47 -37.32 39.46
C LEU A 14 40.17 -38.07 39.12
N GLN A 15 39.03 -37.43 39.34
CA GLN A 15 37.74 -37.92 38.85
C GLN A 15 37.62 -37.56 37.36
N PRO A 16 37.22 -38.51 36.49
CA PRO A 16 36.86 -38.18 35.12
C PRO A 16 35.58 -37.35 35.13
N VAL A 17 35.63 -36.14 34.60
CA VAL A 17 34.42 -35.31 34.39
C VAL A 17 33.61 -35.99 33.29
N TRP A 18 32.52 -36.67 33.67
CA TRP A 18 31.55 -37.18 32.71
C TRP A 18 30.87 -35.96 32.08
N SER A 19 31.23 -35.67 30.83
CA SER A 19 30.53 -34.67 30.02
C SER A 19 29.13 -35.19 29.75
N ALA A 20 28.11 -34.60 30.39
CA ALA A 20 26.72 -34.81 30.04
C ALA A 20 26.49 -34.30 28.61
N GLY A 21 26.49 -35.22 27.63
CA GLY A 21 26.35 -34.89 26.22
C GLY A 21 24.88 -34.87 25.80
N PHE A 22 24.47 -33.82 25.08
CA PHE A 22 23.18 -33.80 24.39
C PHE A 22 23.22 -34.73 23.16
N SER A 23 22.11 -35.40 22.88
CA SER A 23 21.92 -36.13 21.61
C SER A 23 20.86 -35.42 20.77
N TYR A 24 20.87 -35.68 19.47
CA TYR A 24 19.98 -35.04 18.50
C TYR A 24 19.21 -36.10 17.72
N ARG A 25 17.90 -35.92 17.59
CA ARG A 25 17.00 -36.74 16.78
C ARG A 25 16.60 -35.98 15.53
N TYR A 26 16.94 -36.50 14.36
CA TYR A 26 16.61 -35.89 13.06
C TYR A 26 16.08 -36.94 12.09
N ARG A 27 15.41 -36.49 11.03
CA ARG A 27 14.85 -37.36 9.99
C ARG A 27 15.62 -37.17 8.70
N ASP A 28 16.02 -38.28 8.08
CA ASP A 28 16.64 -38.24 6.76
C ASP A 28 15.60 -38.08 5.63
N ASN A 29 16.10 -37.98 4.40
CA ASN A 29 15.25 -37.76 3.21
C ASN A 29 14.38 -38.99 2.85
N THR A 30 14.63 -40.16 3.46
CA THR A 30 13.82 -41.38 3.27
C THR A 30 12.78 -41.55 4.40
N GLY A 31 12.76 -40.63 5.37
CA GLY A 31 11.81 -40.64 6.48
C GLY A 31 12.24 -41.51 7.67
N ILE A 32 13.48 -41.98 7.70
CA ILE A 32 14.05 -42.74 8.80
C ILE A 32 14.57 -41.76 9.86
N THR A 33 14.24 -42.06 11.12
CA THR A 33 14.67 -41.25 12.26
C THR A 33 16.01 -41.74 12.78
N HIS A 34 16.98 -40.84 12.86
CA HIS A 34 18.32 -41.10 13.40
C HIS A 34 18.51 -40.35 14.71
N ILE A 35 19.23 -40.97 15.66
CA ILE A 35 19.62 -40.35 16.92
C ILE A 35 21.15 -40.42 17.02
N GLY A 36 21.80 -39.29 17.23
CA GLY A 36 23.26 -39.21 17.33
C GLY A 36 23.74 -37.96 18.05
N TYR A 37 25.03 -37.90 18.37
CA TYR A 37 25.63 -36.76 19.06
C TYR A 37 25.99 -35.59 18.13
N SER A 38 25.71 -35.72 16.83
CA SER A 38 25.89 -34.68 15.82
C SER A 38 24.92 -34.89 14.65
N ILE A 39 24.49 -33.80 14.02
CA ILE A 39 23.57 -33.81 12.89
C ILE A 39 24.38 -33.51 11.62
N PRO A 40 24.30 -34.35 10.57
CA PRO A 40 24.90 -34.02 9.28
C PRO A 40 24.33 -32.70 8.73
N PRO A 41 25.16 -31.79 8.19
CA PRO A 41 24.73 -30.44 7.79
C PRO A 41 23.51 -30.42 6.85
N GLN A 42 23.39 -31.43 5.98
CA GLN A 42 22.30 -31.57 5.01
C GLN A 42 20.91 -31.82 5.62
N PHE A 43 20.80 -32.22 6.89
CA PHE A 43 19.52 -32.52 7.55
C PHE A 43 19.12 -31.47 8.60
N VAL A 44 19.99 -30.50 8.89
CA VAL A 44 19.73 -29.41 9.84
C VAL A 44 18.53 -28.57 9.38
N GLU A 45 18.37 -28.34 8.07
CA GLU A 45 17.28 -27.55 7.50
C GLU A 45 15.90 -28.23 7.60
N ASN A 46 15.86 -29.56 7.80
CA ASN A 46 14.64 -30.34 7.96
C ASN A 46 14.09 -30.29 9.40
N GLY A 47 14.77 -29.59 10.31
CA GLY A 47 14.42 -29.57 11.72
C GLY A 47 14.89 -30.82 12.46
N TYR A 48 15.06 -30.69 13.77
CA TYR A 48 15.56 -31.74 14.65
C TYR A 48 15.14 -31.48 16.09
N GLU A 49 15.27 -32.49 16.92
CA GLU A 49 14.97 -32.41 18.34
C GLU A 49 16.25 -32.66 19.14
N MET A 50 16.48 -31.86 20.17
CA MET A 50 17.56 -32.06 21.12
C MET A 50 17.05 -32.89 22.28
N LEU A 51 17.84 -33.87 22.71
CA LEU A 51 17.52 -34.80 23.77
C LEU A 51 18.57 -34.72 24.86
N ASN A 52 18.12 -34.79 26.12
CA ASN A 52 19.02 -34.94 27.26
C ASN A 52 19.60 -36.36 27.34
N ASP A 53 20.47 -36.58 28.31
CA ASP A 53 21.08 -37.87 28.67
C ASP A 53 20.05 -38.99 28.94
N GLN A 54 18.84 -38.62 29.38
CA GLN A 54 17.72 -39.54 29.59
C GLN A 54 16.87 -39.77 28.33
N GLY A 55 17.26 -39.23 27.18
CA GLY A 55 16.53 -39.37 25.90
C GLY A 55 15.21 -38.60 25.86
N ARG A 56 15.01 -37.59 26.73
CA ARG A 56 13.83 -36.70 26.70
C ARG A 56 14.12 -35.48 25.85
N VAL A 57 13.14 -35.07 25.05
CA VAL A 57 13.22 -33.87 24.22
C VAL A 57 13.31 -32.64 25.12
N VAL A 58 14.40 -31.88 24.98
CA VAL A 58 14.61 -30.60 25.67
C VAL A 58 14.29 -29.41 24.77
N GLU A 59 14.45 -29.57 23.46
CA GLU A 59 14.21 -28.51 22.48
C GLU A 59 13.82 -29.10 21.12
N VAL A 60 12.91 -28.44 20.41
CA VAL A 60 12.49 -28.81 19.06
C VAL A 60 12.81 -27.67 18.11
N VAL A 61 13.74 -27.91 17.19
CA VAL A 61 14.08 -26.97 16.11
C VAL A 61 13.26 -27.35 14.88
N LEU A 62 12.37 -26.46 14.48
CA LEU A 62 11.45 -26.71 13.36
C LEU A 62 12.18 -26.69 12.01
N PRO A 63 11.65 -27.41 11.00
CA PRO A 63 12.15 -27.31 9.64
C PRO A 63 12.10 -25.86 9.15
N LYS A 64 13.14 -25.43 8.42
CA LYS A 64 13.25 -24.09 7.85
C LYS A 64 12.03 -23.74 6.99
N LYS A 65 11.52 -24.69 6.20
CA LYS A 65 10.30 -24.55 5.40
C LYS A 65 9.06 -24.21 6.24
N VAL A 66 8.92 -24.80 7.43
CA VAL A 66 7.79 -24.52 8.35
C VAL A 66 7.92 -23.12 8.95
N LEU A 67 9.14 -22.68 9.26
CA LEU A 67 9.42 -21.31 9.69
C LEU A 67 9.11 -20.29 8.57
N ASP A 68 9.44 -20.62 7.32
CA ASP A 68 9.16 -19.79 6.13
C ASP A 68 7.65 -19.73 5.81
N GLU A 69 6.91 -20.83 5.96
CA GLU A 69 5.45 -20.83 5.77
C GLU A 69 4.74 -20.06 6.90
N ARG A 70 5.17 -20.24 8.15
CA ARG A 70 4.63 -19.49 9.29
C ARG A 70 4.92 -17.99 9.19
N SER A 71 6.09 -17.58 8.71
CA SER A 71 6.39 -16.16 8.49
C SER A 71 5.56 -15.56 7.37
N LYS A 72 5.35 -16.28 6.27
CA LYS A 72 4.42 -15.86 5.20
C LYS A 72 2.98 -15.72 5.70
N GLU A 73 2.51 -16.63 6.54
CA GLU A 73 1.17 -16.55 7.10
C GLU A 73 1.02 -15.37 8.07
N LEU A 74 2.01 -15.14 8.94
CA LEU A 74 2.03 -13.96 9.81
C LEU A 74 2.04 -12.64 9.02
N LEU A 75 2.74 -12.59 7.88
CA LEU A 75 2.73 -11.43 6.98
C LEU A 75 1.35 -11.24 6.33
N ARG A 76 0.69 -12.31 5.87
CA ARG A 76 -0.67 -12.23 5.32
C ARG A 76 -1.68 -11.79 6.37
N GLU A 77 -1.64 -12.36 7.56
CA GLU A 77 -2.50 -11.94 8.66
C GLU A 77 -2.26 -10.47 9.05
N ALA A 78 -0.99 -10.04 9.08
CA ALA A 78 -0.66 -8.64 9.34
C ALA A 78 -1.21 -7.72 8.24
N GLU A 79 -1.11 -8.11 6.98
CA GLU A 79 -1.69 -7.37 5.85
C GLU A 79 -3.23 -7.31 5.95
N ILE A 80 -3.90 -8.43 6.24
CA ILE A 80 -5.36 -8.47 6.43
C ILE A 80 -5.79 -7.59 7.60
N ARG A 81 -5.09 -7.67 8.74
CA ARG A 81 -5.35 -6.81 9.90
C ARG A 81 -5.16 -5.34 9.54
N HIS A 82 -4.07 -5.02 8.83
CA HIS A 82 -3.79 -3.66 8.40
C HIS A 82 -4.88 -3.13 7.47
N GLN A 83 -5.30 -3.90 6.46
CA GLN A 83 -6.38 -3.52 5.55
C GLN A 83 -7.72 -3.34 6.28
N THR A 84 -8.02 -4.20 7.25
CA THR A 84 -9.23 -4.10 8.07
C THR A 84 -9.23 -2.83 8.91
N GLU A 85 -8.11 -2.51 9.56
CA GLU A 85 -7.97 -1.30 10.36
C GLU A 85 -8.05 -0.04 9.49
N MET A 86 -7.42 -0.06 8.31
CA MET A 86 -7.52 1.02 7.34
C MET A 86 -8.97 1.23 6.87
N GLN A 87 -9.71 0.16 6.60
CA GLN A 87 -11.12 0.27 6.22
C GLN A 87 -11.97 0.82 7.36
N ARG A 88 -11.76 0.33 8.59
CA ARG A 88 -12.45 0.83 9.77
C ARG A 88 -12.18 2.32 9.99
N SER A 89 -10.94 2.76 9.87
CA SER A 89 -10.56 4.17 9.99
C SER A 89 -11.25 5.04 8.92
N LYS A 90 -11.35 4.55 7.67
CA LYS A 90 -12.09 5.23 6.60
C LYS A 90 -13.58 5.33 6.92
N ASP A 91 -14.19 4.25 7.41
CA ASP A 91 -15.61 4.21 7.78
C ASP A 91 -15.91 5.19 8.93
N GLU A 92 -15.06 5.20 9.96
CA GLU A 92 -15.17 6.14 11.09
C GLU A 92 -14.98 7.58 10.65
N ALA A 93 -14.09 7.84 9.69
CA ALA A 93 -13.93 9.17 9.09
C ALA A 93 -15.18 9.58 8.32
N LEU A 94 -15.75 8.68 7.53
CA LEU A 94 -16.93 8.93 6.71
C LEU A 94 -18.14 9.31 7.57
N LEU A 95 -18.39 8.56 8.65
CA LEU A 95 -19.45 8.85 9.63
C LEU A 95 -19.20 10.13 10.43
N ARG A 96 -17.93 10.53 10.60
CA ARG A 96 -17.57 11.77 11.32
C ARG A 96 -17.75 13.01 10.46
N PHE A 97 -17.40 12.92 9.16
CA PHE A 97 -17.48 14.06 8.25
C PHE A 97 -18.87 14.30 7.68
N TYR A 98 -19.68 13.24 7.56
CA TYR A 98 -20.98 13.31 6.91
C TYR A 98 -22.07 12.73 7.79
N SER A 99 -23.07 13.57 8.10
CA SER A 99 -24.20 13.18 8.96
C SER A 99 -25.32 12.50 8.17
N SER A 100 -25.39 12.74 6.86
CA SER A 100 -26.32 12.09 5.95
C SER A 100 -25.71 11.89 4.55
N ILE A 101 -26.42 11.15 3.69
CA ILE A 101 -26.01 10.94 2.29
C ILE A 101 -26.04 12.29 1.54
N GLU A 102 -27.04 13.13 1.80
CA GLU A 102 -27.21 14.44 1.17
C GLU A 102 -26.03 15.39 1.43
N ASP A 103 -25.38 15.27 2.59
CA ASP A 103 -24.17 16.04 2.90
C ASP A 103 -23.01 15.66 1.97
N VAL A 104 -22.80 14.35 1.74
CA VAL A 104 -21.79 13.86 0.80
C VAL A 104 -22.09 14.31 -0.61
N GLU A 105 -23.36 14.22 -1.03
CA GLU A 105 -23.78 14.63 -2.37
C GLU A 105 -23.56 16.12 -2.61
N ARG A 106 -23.86 16.98 -1.64
CA ARG A 106 -23.59 18.41 -1.71
C ARG A 106 -22.11 18.72 -1.84
N VAL A 107 -21.26 18.00 -1.08
CA VAL A 107 -19.81 18.16 -1.16
C VAL A 107 -19.28 17.68 -2.52
N ARG A 108 -19.79 16.56 -3.03
CA ARG A 108 -19.52 16.06 -4.39
C ARG A 108 -19.87 17.13 -5.43
N GLU A 109 -21.10 17.63 -5.42
CA GLU A 109 -21.57 18.63 -6.40
C GLU A 109 -20.71 19.90 -6.37
N ARG A 110 -20.42 20.44 -5.17
CA ARG A 110 -19.52 21.58 -5.04
C ARG A 110 -18.15 21.30 -5.64
N LYS A 111 -17.60 20.10 -5.40
CA LYS A 111 -16.28 19.73 -5.91
C LYS A 111 -16.29 19.55 -7.43
N LEU A 112 -17.33 18.96 -7.99
CA LEU A 112 -17.49 18.82 -9.44
C LEU A 112 -17.66 20.18 -10.12
N LEU A 113 -18.37 21.10 -9.48
CA LEU A 113 -18.54 22.48 -9.97
C LEU A 113 -17.23 23.27 -9.97
N GLU A 114 -16.33 23.05 -8.99
CA GLU A 114 -14.97 23.62 -9.04
C GLU A 114 -14.20 23.17 -10.30
N PHE A 115 -14.30 21.89 -10.66
CA PHE A 115 -13.67 21.37 -11.87
C PHE A 115 -14.30 21.95 -13.14
N ASP A 116 -15.64 22.07 -13.18
CA ASP A 116 -16.34 22.69 -14.30
C ASP A 116 -15.97 24.16 -14.49
N ASN A 117 -15.89 24.92 -13.39
CA ASN A 117 -15.45 26.31 -13.44
C ASN A 117 -14.03 26.45 -13.98
N PHE A 118 -13.11 25.57 -13.55
CA PHE A 118 -11.75 25.57 -14.11
C PHE A 118 -11.75 25.32 -15.61
N MET A 119 -12.48 24.29 -16.08
CA MET A 119 -12.55 23.95 -17.51
C MET A 119 -13.17 25.09 -18.32
N ASN A 120 -14.27 25.69 -17.84
CA ASN A 120 -14.93 26.82 -18.51
C ASN A 120 -13.98 28.02 -18.69
N ILE A 121 -13.13 28.30 -17.69
CA ILE A 121 -12.10 29.35 -17.80
C ILE A 121 -11.08 29.00 -18.89
N GLN A 122 -10.61 27.76 -18.94
CA GLN A 122 -9.67 27.33 -19.97
C GLN A 122 -10.30 27.36 -21.38
N GLU A 123 -11.56 26.95 -21.52
CA GLU A 123 -12.30 27.02 -22.78
C GLU A 123 -12.45 28.48 -23.25
N ALA A 124 -12.79 29.40 -22.35
CA ALA A 124 -12.84 30.83 -22.65
C ALA A 124 -11.47 31.38 -23.10
N ASN A 125 -10.38 30.93 -22.46
CA ASN A 125 -9.01 31.29 -22.86
C ASN A 125 -8.69 30.78 -24.27
N ILE A 126 -9.02 29.52 -24.58
CA ILE A 126 -8.84 28.93 -25.91
C ILE A 126 -9.56 29.75 -26.98
N LEU A 127 -10.82 30.12 -26.74
CA LEU A 127 -11.59 30.95 -27.67
C LEU A 127 -10.93 32.31 -27.90
N SER A 128 -10.44 32.95 -26.83
CA SER A 128 -9.70 34.21 -26.91
C SER A 128 -8.39 34.09 -27.70
N TYR A 129 -7.62 33.02 -27.48
CA TYR A 129 -6.39 32.77 -28.21
C TYR A 129 -6.65 32.46 -29.69
N LYS A 130 -7.64 31.61 -30.00
CA LYS A 130 -8.04 31.30 -31.39
C LYS A 130 -8.45 32.56 -32.16
N LYS A 131 -9.17 33.48 -31.51
CA LYS A 131 -9.50 34.79 -32.11
C LYS A 131 -8.25 35.63 -32.41
N LYS A 132 -7.27 35.65 -31.50
CA LYS A 132 -5.99 36.37 -31.72
C LYS A 132 -5.19 35.74 -32.86
N VAL A 133 -5.11 34.42 -32.92
CA VAL A 133 -4.47 33.67 -34.01
C VAL A 133 -5.10 34.04 -35.35
N ALA A 134 -6.43 33.99 -35.46
CA ALA A 134 -7.13 34.35 -36.69
C ALA A 134 -6.83 35.78 -37.15
N ASN A 135 -6.79 36.75 -36.22
CA ASN A 135 -6.47 38.14 -36.54
C ASN A 135 -5.02 38.32 -37.02
N LEU A 136 -4.06 37.60 -36.43
CA LEU A 136 -2.65 37.65 -36.84
C LEU A 136 -2.43 36.95 -38.19
N GLN A 137 -3.11 35.83 -38.42
CA GLN A 137 -3.09 35.13 -39.71
C GLN A 137 -3.66 36.01 -40.83
N ALA A 138 -4.75 36.76 -40.58
CA ALA A 138 -5.28 37.71 -41.54
C ALA A 138 -4.30 38.85 -41.86
N GLN A 139 -3.57 39.36 -40.86
CA GLN A 139 -2.52 40.36 -41.07
C GLN A 139 -1.35 39.81 -41.87
N ALA A 140 -0.88 38.61 -41.55
CA ALA A 140 0.19 37.94 -42.28
C ALA A 140 -0.20 37.71 -43.76
N ALA A 141 -1.42 37.25 -44.01
CA ALA A 141 -1.93 37.04 -45.37
C ALA A 141 -1.99 38.33 -46.19
N GLU A 142 -2.34 39.47 -45.58
CA GLU A 142 -2.34 40.77 -46.28
C GLU A 142 -0.91 41.25 -46.61
N LEU A 143 0.06 40.99 -45.74
CA LEU A 143 1.47 41.27 -46.01
C LEU A 143 1.99 40.42 -47.19
N GLU A 144 1.71 39.12 -47.18
CA GLU A 144 2.05 38.23 -48.30
C GLU A 144 1.40 38.69 -49.61
N ARG A 145 0.13 39.09 -49.58
CA ARG A 145 -0.60 39.60 -50.76
C ARG A 145 0.02 40.88 -51.32
N THR A 146 0.70 41.67 -50.49
CA THR A 146 1.42 42.88 -50.89
C THR A 146 2.91 42.63 -51.20
N ASN A 147 3.33 41.36 -51.32
CA ASN A 147 4.72 40.93 -51.51
C ASN A 147 5.68 41.50 -50.44
N ARG A 148 5.19 41.63 -49.20
CA ARG A 148 6.01 41.99 -48.04
C ARG A 148 6.29 40.76 -47.21
N ASP A 149 7.51 40.66 -46.68
CA ASP A 149 7.87 39.61 -45.75
C ASP A 149 7.08 39.76 -44.44
N ILE A 150 6.69 38.62 -43.86
CA ILE A 150 6.01 38.61 -42.55
C ILE A 150 7.04 38.90 -41.46
N PRO A 151 6.82 39.91 -40.60
CA PRO A 151 7.68 40.18 -39.46
C PRO A 151 7.82 38.96 -38.55
N LYS A 152 9.04 38.68 -38.10
CA LYS A 152 9.34 37.58 -37.19
C LYS A 152 8.49 37.62 -35.91
N GLU A 153 8.20 38.81 -35.40
CA GLU A 153 7.35 39.00 -34.21
C GLU A 153 5.94 38.41 -34.38
N ILE A 154 5.35 38.48 -35.58
CA ILE A 154 4.04 37.87 -35.87
C ILE A 154 4.15 36.34 -35.80
N LEU A 155 5.20 35.76 -36.39
CA LEU A 155 5.43 34.31 -36.39
C LEU A 155 5.69 33.79 -34.97
N ASP A 156 6.53 34.49 -34.20
CA ASP A 156 6.84 34.13 -32.80
C ASP A 156 5.58 34.22 -31.91
N THR A 157 4.73 35.23 -32.13
CA THR A 157 3.47 35.39 -31.40
C THR A 157 2.46 34.30 -31.78
N LEU A 158 2.34 33.96 -33.06
CA LEU A 158 1.47 32.86 -33.52
C LEU A 158 1.86 31.55 -32.85
N LYS A 159 3.15 31.20 -32.90
CA LYS A 159 3.67 29.99 -32.24
C LYS A 159 3.35 29.97 -30.75
N THR A 160 3.59 31.09 -30.06
CA THR A 160 3.29 31.21 -28.62
C THR A 160 1.79 31.03 -28.32
N LEU A 161 0.90 31.54 -29.18
CA LEU A 161 -0.54 31.38 -29.00
C LEU A 161 -1.00 29.94 -29.27
N GLU A 162 -0.42 29.27 -30.25
CA GLU A 162 -0.68 27.85 -30.52
C GLU A 162 -0.23 26.96 -29.36
N GLU A 163 0.95 27.21 -28.79
CA GLU A 163 1.42 26.52 -27.58
C GLU A 163 0.44 26.73 -26.42
N LYS A 164 0.00 27.97 -26.17
CA LYS A 164 -0.99 28.26 -25.11
C LYS A 164 -2.35 27.57 -25.33
N ILE A 165 -2.79 27.42 -26.57
CA ILE A 165 -4.00 26.67 -26.89
C ILE A 165 -3.79 25.19 -26.54
N SER A 166 -2.66 24.61 -26.96
CA SER A 166 -2.34 23.21 -26.66
C SER A 166 -2.26 22.94 -25.16
N ASP A 167 -1.59 23.81 -24.41
CA ASP A 167 -1.46 23.70 -22.95
C ASP A 167 -2.83 23.76 -22.26
N ALA A 168 -3.70 24.69 -22.68
CA ALA A 168 -5.04 24.81 -22.13
C ALA A 168 -5.91 23.58 -22.47
N GLU A 169 -5.81 23.03 -23.67
CA GLU A 169 -6.50 21.80 -24.08
C GLU A 169 -6.03 20.59 -23.26
N GLN A 170 -4.72 20.45 -23.03
CA GLN A 170 -4.16 19.40 -22.17
C GLN A 170 -4.61 19.54 -20.72
N ALA A 171 -4.63 20.78 -20.19
CA ALA A 171 -5.10 21.05 -18.83
C ALA A 171 -6.58 20.67 -18.65
N ILE A 172 -7.43 20.93 -19.65
CA ILE A 172 -8.83 20.51 -19.67
C ILE A 172 -8.92 18.97 -19.62
N GLU A 173 -8.19 18.26 -20.48
CA GLU A 173 -8.25 16.80 -20.53
C GLU A 173 -7.77 16.14 -19.24
N LEU A 174 -6.72 16.69 -18.60
CA LEU A 174 -6.29 16.24 -17.29
C LEU A 174 -7.39 16.49 -16.24
N LYS A 175 -7.99 17.69 -16.24
CA LYS A 175 -9.05 18.04 -15.28
C LYS A 175 -10.31 17.17 -15.46
N LYS A 176 -10.67 16.79 -16.69
CA LYS A 176 -11.77 15.85 -16.96
C LYS A 176 -11.53 14.49 -16.32
N LYS A 177 -10.30 13.95 -16.45
CA LYS A 177 -9.93 12.67 -15.83
C LYS A 177 -10.00 12.75 -14.30
N GLU A 178 -9.46 13.81 -13.72
CA GLU A 178 -9.54 14.05 -12.27
C GLU A 178 -11.00 14.18 -11.80
N LYS A 179 -11.83 14.92 -12.53
CA LYS A 179 -13.27 15.07 -12.25
C LYS A 179 -13.96 13.71 -12.19
N GLU A 180 -13.68 12.85 -13.16
CA GLU A 180 -14.26 11.51 -13.24
C GLU A 180 -13.79 10.59 -12.09
N GLN A 181 -12.50 10.61 -11.77
CA GLN A 181 -11.95 9.87 -10.63
C GLN A 181 -12.59 10.29 -9.31
N VAL A 182 -12.73 11.60 -9.10
CA VAL A 182 -13.36 12.16 -7.90
C VAL A 182 -14.84 11.80 -7.86
N ARG A 183 -15.55 11.86 -8.99
CA ARG A 183 -16.95 11.43 -9.08
C ARG A 183 -17.12 9.98 -8.63
N GLN A 184 -16.28 9.07 -9.15
CA GLN A 184 -16.31 7.66 -8.79
C GLN A 184 -15.97 7.42 -7.31
N ALA A 185 -15.00 8.15 -6.76
CA ALA A 185 -14.66 8.08 -5.34
C ALA A 185 -15.85 8.47 -4.45
N PHE A 186 -16.51 9.59 -4.76
CA PHE A 186 -17.71 10.01 -4.02
C PHE A 186 -18.87 9.01 -4.16
N GLU A 187 -19.03 8.37 -5.32
CA GLU A 187 -20.05 7.33 -5.50
C GLU A 187 -19.78 6.09 -4.62
N GLN A 188 -18.51 5.72 -4.44
CA GLN A 188 -18.13 4.65 -3.51
C GLN A 188 -18.39 5.06 -2.06
N ASP A 189 -18.03 6.29 -1.69
CA ASP A 189 -18.27 6.83 -0.37
C ASP A 189 -19.78 6.92 -0.05
N ILE A 190 -20.61 7.37 -0.98
CA ILE A 190 -22.07 7.41 -0.81
C ILE A 190 -22.64 6.00 -0.57
N LYS A 191 -22.22 5.02 -1.37
CA LYS A 191 -22.65 3.62 -1.19
C LYS A 191 -22.21 3.08 0.17
N ARG A 192 -20.95 3.35 0.56
CA ARG A 192 -20.41 2.89 1.84
C ARG A 192 -21.12 3.56 3.02
N LEU A 193 -21.37 4.86 2.95
CA LEU A 193 -22.10 5.59 3.98
C LEU A 193 -23.53 5.07 4.11
N GLY A 194 -24.22 4.83 2.98
CA GLY A 194 -25.55 4.23 2.99
C GLY A 194 -25.59 2.89 3.72
N TYR A 195 -24.62 2.02 3.45
CA TYR A 195 -24.47 0.75 4.16
C TYR A 195 -24.21 0.94 5.67
N LEU A 196 -23.34 1.89 6.04
CA LEU A 196 -23.01 2.15 7.45
C LEU A 196 -24.17 2.76 8.25
N LEU A 197 -25.01 3.59 7.62
CA LEU A 197 -26.14 4.24 8.28
C LEU A 197 -27.39 3.35 8.35
N PHE A 198 -27.64 2.52 7.33
CA PHE A 198 -28.92 1.84 7.16
C PHE A 198 -28.82 0.31 7.02
N GLY A 199 -27.61 -0.27 6.99
CA GLY A 199 -27.42 -1.69 6.71
C GLY A 199 -27.70 -2.05 5.25
N ASP A 200 -28.09 -3.29 4.96
CA ASP A 200 -28.38 -3.79 3.60
C ASP A 200 -29.71 -3.28 2.98
N GLU A 201 -30.32 -2.21 3.51
CA GLU A 201 -31.52 -1.65 2.92
C GLU A 201 -31.24 -0.87 1.61
N PRO A 202 -31.99 -1.10 0.52
CA PRO A 202 -31.74 -0.48 -0.77
C PRO A 202 -31.97 1.05 -0.75
N ILE A 203 -31.00 1.78 -1.32
CA ILE A 203 -30.93 3.26 -1.42
C ILE A 203 -32.21 3.89 -2.03
N ALA A 204 -32.94 3.14 -2.87
CA ALA A 204 -34.14 3.61 -3.57
C ALA A 204 -35.35 3.88 -2.67
N THR A 205 -35.39 3.38 -1.44
CA THR A 205 -36.57 3.47 -0.56
C THR A 205 -36.63 4.78 0.23
N GLN A 206 -35.56 5.60 0.25
CA GLN A 206 -35.40 6.66 1.25
C GLN A 206 -35.67 8.09 0.78
N SER A 207 -35.69 8.39 -0.53
CA SER A 207 -36.15 9.71 -1.02
C SER A 207 -37.61 10.02 -0.63
N ALA A 208 -38.36 9.01 -0.20
CA ALA A 208 -39.76 9.15 0.21
C ALA A 208 -39.98 9.42 1.72
N LYS A 209 -38.95 9.33 2.59
CA LYS A 209 -39.11 9.46 4.05
C LYS A 209 -38.59 10.77 4.66
N SER A 210 -37.95 11.65 3.88
CA SER A 210 -37.43 12.94 4.33
C SER A 210 -38.34 14.14 3.97
N LYS A 211 -39.64 13.93 3.78
CA LYS A 211 -40.63 15.01 3.62
C LYS A 211 -41.64 15.01 4.76
#